data_AF-A0A1I5LM39-F1
#
_entry.id   AF-A0A1I5LM39-F1
#
_cell.length_a   1.000
_cell.length_b   1.000
_cell.length_c   1.000
_cell.angle_alpha   90.00
_cell.angle_beta   90.00
_cell.angle_gamma   90.00
#
_symmetry.space_group_name_H-M   'P 1'
#
loop_
_entity.id
_entity.type
_entity.pdbx_description
1 polymer ?
#
loop_
_entity_poly.entity_id
_entity_poly.type
_entity_poly.pdbx_seq_one_letter_code
_entity_poly.pdbx_strand_id
1 'polypeptide(L)'
;MELELKSFYDKAVENGKSSDDAIKEAIEKSIESYVHLHRGISVQNLSEQVSSALYKELSLLGKKDEALLKYAFEILIDTVQKPKEKEIERLIIEIDRLQRHLSTEEEELQRTLRALFAGIERSAARLDPNERELWQEALENTELEHVEGLGILNETVEAALIAAYEEAEEIESAIREVIRQITHKALSEGLLSAARVRAILTTILMKASELAEATPTNAKDIIHGTVYGINDALISTVKQLKEQLNFAPEEIKTSHVANWEELIKMLSRSDELYKEIIDDVASKNSTFVSEILTQSANVIGDNFAELKRISNETIELAKKKLTLLAKEAAIKGAEIKEQLTSEAKKLGTKAWKKAIKMAEAYKNKIDK
;
A
#
# COMPACT_ATOMS: atom_id res chain seq x y z
N MET A 1 -28.13 32.91 -37.12
CA MET A 1 -26.80 32.54 -36.65
C MET A 1 -26.00 32.23 -37.89
N GLU A 2 -24.92 32.96 -38.11
CA GLU A 2 -24.16 32.90 -39.36
C GLU A 2 -22.69 32.62 -39.01
N LEU A 3 -22.09 31.76 -39.81
CA LEU A 3 -20.67 31.38 -39.79
C LEU A 3 -19.82 32.40 -40.55
N GLU A 4 -20.45 33.40 -41.18
CA GLU A 4 -19.80 34.39 -42.06
C GLU A 4 -19.09 33.76 -43.25
N LEU A 5 -19.52 32.56 -43.68
CA LEU A 5 -18.84 31.77 -44.71
C LEU A 5 -18.66 32.55 -46.01
N LYS A 6 -19.68 33.31 -46.40
CA LYS A 6 -19.64 34.16 -47.59
C LYS A 6 -18.59 35.27 -47.48
N SER A 7 -18.45 35.90 -46.32
CA SER A 7 -17.45 36.95 -46.08
C SER A 7 -16.03 36.40 -46.24
N PHE A 8 -15.75 35.23 -45.65
CA PHE A 8 -14.45 34.58 -45.80
C PHE A 8 -14.20 34.08 -47.23
N TYR A 9 -15.24 33.58 -47.92
CA TYR A 9 -15.16 33.14 -49.30
C TYR A 9 -14.85 34.30 -50.27
N ASP A 10 -15.61 35.38 -50.21
CA ASP A 10 -15.43 36.55 -51.08
C ASP A 10 -14.02 37.14 -50.89
N LYS A 11 -13.55 37.23 -49.66
CA LYS A 11 -12.19 37.69 -49.32
C LYS A 11 -11.10 36.74 -49.85
N ALA A 12 -11.32 35.44 -49.85
CA ALA A 12 -10.35 34.47 -50.39
C ALA A 12 -10.28 34.53 -51.92
N VAL A 13 -11.41 34.74 -52.59
CA VAL A 13 -11.47 34.97 -54.04
C VAL A 13 -10.80 36.28 -54.44
N GLU A 14 -11.03 37.37 -53.69
CA GLU A 14 -10.36 38.66 -53.90
C GLU A 14 -8.83 38.56 -53.77
N ASN A 15 -8.34 37.67 -52.90
CA ASN A 15 -6.92 37.37 -52.74
C ASN A 15 -6.36 36.44 -53.83
N GLY A 16 -7.12 36.16 -54.89
CA GLY A 16 -6.67 35.42 -56.07
C GLY A 16 -6.72 33.90 -55.95
N LYS A 17 -7.40 33.34 -54.95
CA LYS A 17 -7.58 31.88 -54.84
C LYS A 17 -8.61 31.36 -55.85
N SER A 18 -8.42 30.11 -56.26
CA SER A 18 -9.43 29.38 -57.03
C SER A 18 -10.71 29.26 -56.19
N SER A 19 -11.86 29.14 -56.86
CA SER A 19 -13.16 29.02 -56.16
C SER A 19 -13.19 27.83 -55.20
N ASP A 20 -12.52 26.73 -55.53
CA ASP A 20 -12.50 25.51 -54.71
C ASP A 20 -11.55 25.62 -53.52
N ASP A 21 -10.43 26.34 -53.67
CA ASP A 21 -9.54 26.65 -52.54
C ASP A 21 -10.12 27.72 -51.62
N ALA A 22 -10.82 28.70 -52.21
CA ALA A 22 -11.47 29.78 -51.48
C ALA A 22 -12.59 29.25 -50.57
N ILE A 23 -13.38 28.27 -51.03
CA ILE A 23 -14.46 27.70 -50.20
C ILE A 23 -13.91 26.83 -49.06
N LYS A 24 -12.82 26.08 -49.28
CA LYS A 24 -12.17 25.29 -48.22
C LYS A 24 -11.58 26.18 -47.13
N GLU A 25 -10.87 27.24 -47.51
CA GLU A 25 -10.35 28.22 -46.54
C GLU A 25 -11.47 28.94 -45.80
N ALA A 26 -12.55 29.29 -46.50
CA ALA A 26 -13.69 29.93 -45.87
C ALA A 26 -14.33 29.02 -44.81
N ILE A 27 -14.54 27.74 -45.12
CA ILE A 27 -15.05 26.75 -44.17
C ILE A 27 -14.16 26.67 -42.93
N GLU A 28 -12.85 26.57 -43.13
CA GLU A 28 -11.86 26.48 -42.05
C GLU A 28 -11.93 27.68 -41.11
N LYS A 29 -11.79 28.90 -41.64
CA LYS A 29 -11.82 30.13 -40.84
C LYS A 29 -13.15 30.35 -40.14
N SER A 30 -14.25 29.98 -40.80
CA SER A 30 -15.59 30.15 -40.25
C SER A 30 -15.80 29.25 -39.04
N ILE A 31 -15.42 27.97 -39.15
CA ILE A 31 -15.51 27.00 -38.07
C ILE A 31 -14.59 27.39 -36.91
N GLU A 32 -13.31 27.69 -37.18
CA GLU A 32 -12.35 28.08 -36.15
C GLU A 32 -12.82 29.32 -35.38
N SER A 33 -13.26 30.36 -36.09
CA SER A 33 -13.77 31.59 -35.48
C SER A 33 -14.99 31.31 -34.61
N TYR A 34 -15.92 30.50 -35.11
CA TYR A 34 -17.15 30.16 -34.39
C TYR A 34 -16.87 29.37 -33.11
N VAL A 35 -16.01 28.35 -33.17
CA VAL A 35 -15.59 27.55 -32.01
C VAL A 35 -14.90 28.44 -30.97
N HIS A 36 -14.07 29.38 -31.42
CA HIS A 36 -13.40 30.33 -30.54
C HIS A 36 -14.36 31.29 -29.81
N LEU A 37 -15.38 31.78 -30.50
CA LEU A 37 -16.38 32.70 -29.95
C LEU A 37 -17.34 32.01 -28.96
N HIS A 38 -17.51 30.69 -29.07
CA HIS A 38 -18.50 29.93 -28.30
C HIS A 38 -17.86 28.87 -27.38
N ARG A 39 -16.75 29.18 -26.72
CA ARG A 39 -16.01 28.25 -25.83
C ARG A 39 -16.80 27.69 -24.62
N GLY A 40 -18.05 28.11 -24.40
CA GLY A 40 -18.89 27.71 -23.26
C GLY A 40 -20.13 26.88 -23.60
N ILE A 41 -20.40 26.59 -24.87
CA ILE A 41 -21.53 25.72 -25.26
C ILE A 41 -21.10 24.24 -25.26
N SER A 42 -22.06 23.33 -25.05
CA SER A 42 -21.78 21.90 -25.13
C SER A 42 -21.34 21.49 -26.55
N VAL A 43 -20.50 20.46 -26.66
CA VAL A 43 -20.01 19.97 -27.96
C VAL A 43 -21.16 19.51 -28.87
N GLN A 44 -22.23 18.95 -28.29
CA GLN A 44 -23.46 18.61 -29.02
C GLN A 44 -24.15 19.85 -29.61
N ASN A 45 -24.32 20.90 -28.80
CA ASN A 45 -24.94 22.14 -29.28
C ASN A 45 -24.05 22.85 -30.31
N LEU A 46 -22.73 22.82 -30.11
CA LEU A 46 -21.74 23.34 -31.05
C LEU A 46 -21.84 22.62 -32.41
N SER A 47 -21.84 21.29 -32.40
CA SER A 47 -21.88 20.49 -33.63
C SER A 47 -23.21 20.65 -34.38
N GLU A 48 -24.34 20.71 -33.67
CA GLU A 48 -25.65 20.99 -34.27
C GLU A 48 -25.70 22.40 -34.89
N GLN A 49 -25.24 23.42 -34.17
CA GLN A 49 -25.30 24.81 -34.64
C GLN A 49 -24.38 25.06 -35.83
N VAL A 50 -23.14 24.56 -35.78
CA VAL A 50 -22.20 24.65 -36.89
C VAL A 50 -22.74 23.89 -38.09
N SER A 51 -23.20 22.65 -37.93
CA SER A 51 -23.70 21.84 -39.06
C SER A 51 -24.92 22.48 -39.74
N SER A 52 -25.85 23.02 -38.95
CA SER A 52 -27.05 23.70 -39.47
C SER A 52 -26.71 24.99 -40.23
N ALA A 53 -25.83 25.83 -39.66
CA ALA A 53 -25.40 27.07 -40.31
C ALA A 53 -24.61 26.79 -41.59
N LEU A 54 -23.72 25.80 -41.57
CA LEU A 54 -22.87 25.42 -42.70
C LEU A 54 -23.70 24.87 -43.87
N TYR A 55 -24.71 24.04 -43.57
CA TYR A 55 -25.67 23.56 -44.58
C TYR A 55 -26.45 24.71 -45.24
N LYS A 56 -26.89 25.69 -44.44
CA LYS A 56 -27.65 26.86 -44.94
C LYS A 56 -26.77 27.75 -45.82
N GLU A 57 -25.56 28.06 -45.38
CA GLU A 57 -24.66 28.99 -46.09
C GLU A 57 -24.07 28.38 -47.35
N LEU A 58 -23.70 27.09 -47.35
CA LEU A 58 -23.31 26.40 -48.58
C LEU A 58 -24.45 26.32 -49.60
N SER A 59 -25.70 26.21 -49.13
CA SER A 59 -26.87 26.27 -50.01
C SER A 59 -27.03 27.64 -50.68
N LEU A 60 -26.84 28.72 -49.92
CA LEU A 60 -26.91 30.09 -50.44
C LEU A 60 -25.80 30.40 -51.45
N LEU A 61 -24.63 29.78 -51.29
CA LEU A 61 -23.51 29.89 -52.23
C LEU A 61 -23.65 28.97 -53.46
N GLY A 62 -24.65 28.09 -53.49
CA GLY A 62 -24.81 27.09 -54.56
C GLY A 62 -23.67 26.07 -54.61
N LYS A 63 -22.93 25.89 -53.52
CA LYS A 63 -21.72 25.06 -53.40
C LYS A 63 -21.97 23.81 -52.55
N LYS A 64 -23.18 23.26 -52.61
CA LYS A 64 -23.55 22.06 -51.87
C LYS A 64 -22.92 20.84 -52.54
N ASP A 65 -21.89 20.31 -51.89
CA ASP A 65 -21.16 19.14 -52.36
C ASP A 65 -20.81 18.24 -51.17
N GLU A 66 -20.85 16.93 -51.40
CA GLU A 66 -20.58 15.93 -50.36
C GLU A 66 -19.12 16.01 -49.87
N ALA A 67 -18.16 16.23 -50.78
CA ALA A 67 -16.76 16.32 -50.40
C ALA A 67 -16.49 17.58 -49.56
N LEU A 68 -17.18 18.69 -49.85
CA LEU A 68 -17.10 19.91 -49.04
C LEU A 68 -17.71 19.74 -47.65
N LEU A 69 -18.82 19.01 -47.51
CA LEU A 69 -19.41 18.71 -46.21
C LEU A 69 -18.50 17.80 -45.38
N LYS A 70 -17.93 16.76 -46.01
CA LYS A 70 -16.95 15.89 -45.35
C LYS A 70 -15.74 16.67 -44.85
N TYR A 71 -15.19 17.53 -45.70
CA TYR A 71 -14.10 18.43 -45.33
C TYR A 71 -14.47 19.33 -44.13
N ALA A 72 -15.66 19.94 -44.15
CA ALA A 72 -16.14 20.77 -43.04
C ALA A 72 -16.28 19.99 -41.72
N PHE A 73 -16.75 18.74 -41.77
CA PHE A 73 -16.86 17.89 -40.59
C PHE A 73 -15.49 17.52 -40.03
N GLU A 74 -14.54 17.15 -40.90
CA GLU A 74 -13.15 16.87 -40.51
C GLU A 74 -12.51 18.09 -39.81
N ILE A 75 -12.68 19.28 -40.38
CA ILE A 75 -12.20 20.53 -39.77
C ILE A 75 -12.84 20.80 -38.39
N LEU A 76 -14.16 20.62 -38.27
CA LEU A 76 -14.86 20.84 -36.99
C LEU A 76 -14.35 19.87 -35.91
N ILE A 77 -14.19 18.60 -36.27
CA ILE A 77 -13.64 17.57 -35.38
C ILE A 77 -12.22 17.96 -34.96
N ASP A 78 -11.34 18.25 -35.91
CA ASP A 78 -9.94 18.62 -35.65
C ASP A 78 -9.83 19.87 -34.77
N THR A 79 -10.66 20.88 -35.02
CA THR A 79 -10.65 22.16 -34.28
C THR A 79 -11.01 21.95 -32.81
N VAL A 80 -11.91 21.02 -32.51
CA VAL A 80 -12.34 20.70 -31.13
C VAL A 80 -11.38 19.70 -30.46
N GLN A 81 -10.88 18.72 -31.22
CA GLN A 81 -10.08 17.60 -30.73
C GLN A 81 -8.63 18.01 -30.44
N LYS A 82 -7.93 18.66 -31.39
CA LYS A 82 -6.49 18.98 -31.27
C LYS A 82 -6.12 19.79 -30.02
N PRO A 83 -6.89 20.81 -29.60
CA PRO A 83 -6.58 21.53 -28.35
C PRO A 83 -6.68 20.64 -27.11
N LYS A 84 -7.60 19.65 -27.11
CA LYS A 84 -7.76 18.70 -26.01
C LYS A 84 -6.64 17.67 -25.99
N GLU A 85 -6.23 17.16 -27.15
CA GLU A 85 -5.07 16.26 -27.26
C GLU A 85 -3.80 16.93 -26.74
N LYS A 86 -3.55 18.19 -27.14
CA LYS A 86 -2.40 18.96 -26.64
C LYS A 86 -2.43 19.19 -25.12
N GLU A 87 -3.63 19.38 -24.56
CA GLU A 87 -3.77 19.51 -23.10
C GLU A 87 -3.50 18.16 -22.41
N ILE A 88 -3.96 17.05 -22.98
CA ILE A 88 -3.65 15.70 -22.47
C ILE A 88 -2.13 15.45 -22.52
N GLU A 89 -1.47 15.74 -23.64
CA GLU A 89 -0.01 15.63 -23.77
C GLU A 89 0.72 16.47 -22.72
N ARG A 90 0.24 17.69 -22.47
CA ARG A 90 0.78 18.57 -21.43
C ARG A 90 0.63 17.98 -20.04
N LEU A 91 -0.56 17.46 -19.71
CA LEU A 91 -0.85 16.83 -18.44
C LEU A 91 0.02 15.57 -18.24
N ILE A 92 0.27 14.78 -19.28
CA ILE A 92 1.18 13.62 -19.22
C ILE A 92 2.61 14.07 -18.84
N ILE A 93 3.13 15.13 -19.47
CA ILE A 93 4.45 15.68 -19.12
C ILE A 93 4.49 16.18 -17.67
N GLU A 94 3.39 16.75 -17.18
CA GLU A 94 3.28 17.20 -15.80
C GLU A 94 3.24 16.03 -14.81
N ILE A 95 2.52 14.95 -15.13
CA ILE A 95 2.52 13.69 -14.37
C ILE A 95 3.94 13.13 -14.27
N ASP A 96 4.65 12.98 -15.39
CA ASP A 96 6.03 12.48 -15.41
C ASP A 96 6.96 13.33 -14.51
N ARG A 97 6.78 14.66 -14.55
CA ARG A 97 7.57 15.57 -13.71
C ARG A 97 7.26 15.41 -12.23
N LEU A 98 5.98 15.28 -11.88
CA LEU A 98 5.53 15.06 -10.50
C LEU A 98 6.03 13.73 -9.97
N GLN A 99 5.98 12.66 -10.78
CA GLN A 99 6.50 11.35 -10.42
C GLN A 99 8.01 11.39 -10.15
N ARG A 100 8.80 12.06 -10.99
CA ARG A 100 10.25 12.23 -10.75
C ARG A 100 10.54 13.03 -9.48
N HIS A 101 9.74 14.06 -9.22
CA HIS A 101 9.90 14.86 -8.00
C HIS A 101 9.56 14.03 -6.76
N LEU A 102 8.47 13.29 -6.78
CA LEU A 102 8.07 12.37 -5.71
C LEU A 102 9.18 11.36 -5.41
N SER A 103 9.73 10.70 -6.43
CA SER A 103 10.83 9.75 -6.26
C SER A 103 12.08 10.39 -5.64
N THR A 104 12.38 11.65 -5.98
CA THR A 104 13.50 12.39 -5.38
C THR A 104 13.25 12.68 -3.89
N GLU A 105 12.04 13.11 -3.54
CA GLU A 105 11.66 13.37 -2.14
C GLU A 105 11.64 12.07 -1.31
N GLU A 106 11.20 10.96 -1.91
CA GLU A 106 11.25 9.63 -1.29
C GLU A 106 12.70 9.22 -1.00
N GLU A 107 13.63 9.39 -1.94
CA GLU A 107 15.06 9.13 -1.71
C GLU A 107 15.65 10.01 -0.58
N GLU A 108 15.31 11.29 -0.53
CA GLU A 108 15.79 12.20 0.51
C GLU A 108 15.21 11.85 1.88
N LEU A 109 13.93 11.48 1.96
CA LEU A 109 13.29 11.01 3.18
C LEU A 109 13.97 9.74 3.69
N GLN A 110 14.26 8.78 2.81
CA GLN A 110 14.99 7.55 3.17
C GLN A 110 16.38 7.86 3.72
N ARG A 111 17.15 8.74 3.06
CA ARG A 111 18.49 9.14 3.52
C ARG A 111 18.41 9.81 4.89
N THR A 112 17.41 10.66 5.09
CA THR A 112 17.19 11.39 6.35
C THR A 112 16.83 10.43 7.48
N LEU A 113 15.90 9.50 7.26
CA LEU A 113 15.51 8.48 8.25
C LEU A 113 16.70 7.59 8.65
N ARG A 114 17.49 7.10 7.68
CA ARG A 114 18.71 6.32 7.97
C ARG A 114 19.72 7.12 8.79
N ALA A 115 19.91 8.40 8.46
CA ALA A 115 20.81 9.27 9.21
C ALA A 115 20.31 9.52 10.64
N LEU A 116 18.98 9.62 10.83
CA LEU A 116 18.33 9.78 12.12
C LEU A 116 18.53 8.54 12.99
N PHE A 117 18.20 7.34 12.48
CA PHE A 117 18.39 6.07 13.18
C PHE A 117 19.85 5.83 13.54
N ALA A 118 20.78 6.04 12.60
CA ALA A 118 22.20 5.95 12.90
C ALA A 118 22.65 6.98 13.96
N GLY A 119 22.03 8.16 14.02
CA GLY A 119 22.24 9.15 15.07
C GLY A 119 21.77 8.67 16.44
N ILE A 120 20.57 8.08 16.50
CA ILE A 120 19.98 7.52 17.71
C ILE A 120 20.78 6.29 18.18
N GLU A 121 21.21 5.42 17.28
CA GLU A 121 22.02 4.25 17.59
C GLU A 121 23.39 4.66 18.17
N ARG A 122 24.04 5.68 17.60
CA ARG A 122 25.29 6.24 18.16
C ARG A 122 25.11 6.78 19.58
N SER A 123 23.90 7.22 19.95
CA SER A 123 23.63 7.70 21.30
C SER A 123 23.57 6.57 22.34
N ALA A 124 23.29 5.33 21.93
CA ALA A 124 23.28 4.15 22.80
C ALA A 124 24.67 3.85 23.40
N ALA A 125 25.75 4.30 22.75
CA ALA A 125 27.11 4.18 23.27
C ALA A 125 27.31 4.91 24.62
N ARG A 126 26.44 5.87 24.96
CA ARG A 126 26.52 6.66 26.20
C ARG A 126 25.64 6.13 27.33
N LEU A 127 24.84 5.10 27.07
CA LEU A 127 23.92 4.51 28.04
C LEU A 127 24.61 3.44 28.89
N ASP A 128 24.07 3.22 30.08
CA ASP A 128 24.50 2.14 30.97
C ASP A 128 24.21 0.76 30.34
N PRO A 129 25.04 -0.27 30.63
CA PRO A 129 24.93 -1.58 29.98
C PRO A 129 23.57 -2.27 30.14
N ASN A 130 22.87 -2.06 31.26
CA ASN A 130 21.55 -2.66 31.51
C ASN A 130 20.41 -1.93 30.78
N GLU A 131 20.60 -0.69 30.35
CA GLU A 131 19.60 0.12 29.64
C GLU A 131 19.75 0.03 28.12
N ARG A 132 20.92 -0.41 27.63
CA ARG A 132 21.20 -0.60 26.19
C ARG A 132 20.31 -1.63 25.53
N GLU A 133 19.99 -2.73 26.22
CA GLU A 133 19.17 -3.81 25.65
C GLU A 133 17.74 -3.33 25.40
N LEU A 134 17.15 -2.61 26.36
CA LEU A 134 15.83 -1.97 26.22
C LEU A 134 15.83 -0.87 25.15
N TRP A 135 16.90 -0.08 25.06
CA TRP A 135 17.03 0.98 24.06
C TRP A 135 17.17 0.43 22.64
N GLN A 136 17.94 -0.65 22.45
CA GLN A 136 18.07 -1.33 21.17
C GLN A 136 16.73 -1.96 20.75
N GLU A 137 16.04 -2.64 21.66
CA GLU A 137 14.73 -3.23 21.37
C GLU A 137 13.69 -2.15 21.00
N ALA A 138 13.66 -1.02 21.71
CA ALA A 138 12.79 0.10 21.37
C ALA A 138 13.15 0.74 20.03
N LEU A 139 14.44 0.86 19.71
CA LEU A 139 14.94 1.40 18.45
C LEU A 139 14.59 0.49 17.27
N GLU A 140 14.85 -0.82 17.39
CA GLU A 140 14.51 -1.82 16.39
C GLU A 140 13.00 -1.85 16.14
N ASN A 141 12.17 -1.81 17.19
CA ASN A 141 10.71 -1.74 17.03
C ASN A 141 10.25 -0.45 16.33
N THR A 142 10.84 0.70 16.70
CA THR A 142 10.51 1.99 16.07
C THR A 142 10.99 2.05 14.62
N GLU A 143 12.16 1.49 14.33
CA GLU A 143 12.71 1.36 12.98
C GLU A 143 11.81 0.47 12.14
N LEU A 144 11.34 -0.66 12.67
CA LEU A 144 10.39 -1.55 12.02
C LEU A 144 9.01 -0.90 11.75
N GLU A 145 8.53 -0.01 12.61
CA GLU A 145 7.32 0.79 12.36
C GLU A 145 7.51 1.85 11.26
N HIS A 146 8.74 2.36 11.07
CA HIS A 146 9.04 3.42 10.09
C HIS A 146 9.68 2.90 8.80
N VAL A 147 10.07 1.62 8.73
CA VAL A 147 10.53 0.91 7.52
C VAL A 147 9.46 0.87 6.43
N GLU A 148 8.18 1.05 6.78
CA GLU A 148 7.08 1.35 5.84
C GLU A 148 7.29 2.64 5.02
N GLY A 149 8.06 3.60 5.54
CA GLY A 149 8.40 4.86 4.84
C GLY A 149 9.51 4.72 3.80
N LEU A 150 10.03 3.52 3.54
CA LEU A 150 11.21 3.35 2.69
C LEU A 150 10.92 3.24 1.19
N GLY A 151 9.69 3.38 0.68
CA GLY A 151 9.38 3.40 -0.78
C GLY A 151 9.69 2.11 -1.57
N ILE A 152 10.60 1.27 -1.08
CA ILE A 152 11.13 0.07 -1.74
C ILE A 152 10.03 -0.97 -1.93
N LEU A 153 9.16 -1.22 -0.94
CA LEU A 153 8.06 -2.16 -1.13
C LEU A 153 7.11 -1.66 -2.22
N ASN A 154 6.86 -0.35 -2.26
CA ASN A 154 5.97 0.28 -3.23
C ASN A 154 6.50 0.11 -4.66
N GLU A 155 7.74 0.54 -4.88
CA GLU A 155 8.45 0.43 -6.17
C GLU A 155 8.65 -1.03 -6.59
N THR A 156 8.99 -1.91 -5.64
CA THR A 156 9.20 -3.34 -5.91
C THR A 156 7.90 -4.02 -6.33
N VAL A 157 6.79 -3.73 -5.64
CA VAL A 157 5.48 -4.28 -6.00
C VAL A 157 5.05 -3.77 -7.37
N GLU A 158 5.18 -2.47 -7.62
CA GLU A 158 4.82 -1.86 -8.91
C GLU A 158 5.61 -2.46 -10.07
N ALA A 159 6.95 -2.50 -9.97
CA ALA A 159 7.81 -3.06 -11.00
C ALA A 159 7.52 -4.54 -11.24
N ALA A 160 7.30 -5.33 -10.19
CA ALA A 160 7.04 -6.75 -10.32
C ALA A 160 5.65 -7.05 -10.88
N LEU A 161 4.64 -6.24 -10.53
CA LEU A 161 3.29 -6.33 -11.11
C LEU A 161 3.30 -6.00 -12.60
N ILE A 162 4.00 -4.93 -13.01
CA ILE A 162 4.14 -4.54 -14.41
C ILE A 162 4.85 -5.66 -15.19
N ALA A 163 5.98 -6.17 -14.69
CA ALA A 163 6.69 -7.26 -15.35
C ALA A 163 5.82 -8.52 -15.48
N ALA A 164 5.10 -8.91 -14.43
CA ALA A 164 4.19 -10.05 -14.46
C ALA A 164 3.03 -9.85 -15.45
N TYR A 165 2.55 -8.62 -15.60
CA TYR A 165 1.49 -8.27 -16.55
C TYR A 165 2.00 -8.27 -18.01
N GLU A 166 3.19 -7.74 -18.26
CA GLU A 166 3.74 -7.59 -19.62
C GLU A 166 4.28 -8.91 -20.20
N GLU A 167 4.86 -9.79 -19.37
CA GLU A 167 5.56 -10.99 -19.84
C GLU A 167 4.68 -12.26 -19.85
N ALA A 168 3.57 -12.27 -19.12
CA ALA A 168 2.80 -13.50 -18.90
C ALA A 168 1.63 -13.67 -19.89
N GLU A 169 1.49 -14.89 -20.41
CA GLU A 169 0.28 -15.31 -21.14
C GLU A 169 -0.91 -15.52 -20.19
N GLU A 170 -0.66 -15.96 -18.94
CA GLU A 170 -1.67 -16.10 -17.90
C GLU A 170 -1.43 -15.12 -16.74
N ILE A 171 -2.07 -13.95 -16.84
CA ILE A 171 -1.89 -12.80 -15.95
C ILE A 171 -2.27 -13.12 -14.50
N GLU A 172 -3.44 -13.73 -14.25
CA GLU A 172 -3.90 -14.04 -12.89
C GLU A 172 -2.87 -14.91 -12.14
N SER A 173 -2.36 -15.94 -12.82
CA SER A 173 -1.40 -16.89 -12.25
C SER A 173 -0.03 -16.24 -11.98
N ALA A 174 0.47 -15.45 -12.93
CA ALA A 174 1.76 -14.76 -12.79
C ALA A 174 1.72 -13.73 -11.65
N ILE A 175 0.66 -12.91 -11.61
CA ILE A 175 0.47 -11.92 -10.55
C ILE A 175 0.31 -12.61 -9.19
N ARG A 176 -0.46 -13.70 -9.11
CA ARG A 176 -0.60 -14.49 -7.89
C ARG A 176 0.75 -14.95 -7.34
N GLU A 177 1.60 -15.49 -8.19
CA GLU A 177 2.90 -16.01 -7.76
C GLU A 177 3.86 -14.90 -7.31
N VAL A 178 3.95 -13.80 -8.07
CA VAL A 178 4.80 -12.66 -7.74
C VAL A 178 4.35 -12.01 -6.43
N ILE A 179 3.04 -11.75 -6.29
CA ILE A 179 2.48 -11.16 -5.07
C ILE A 179 2.66 -12.11 -3.88
N ARG A 180 2.51 -13.42 -4.07
CA ARG A 180 2.78 -14.41 -3.01
C ARG A 180 4.22 -14.30 -2.50
N GLN A 181 5.19 -14.23 -3.40
CA GLN A 181 6.60 -14.12 -3.03
C GLN A 181 6.93 -12.81 -2.31
N ILE A 182 6.48 -11.67 -2.87
CA ILE A 182 6.73 -10.35 -2.29
C ILE A 182 6.07 -10.24 -0.91
N THR A 183 4.80 -10.64 -0.80
CA THR A 183 4.07 -10.60 0.47
C THR A 183 4.74 -11.49 1.51
N HIS A 184 5.11 -12.72 1.15
CA HIS A 184 5.78 -13.65 2.07
C HIS A 184 7.12 -13.10 2.56
N LYS A 185 7.92 -12.54 1.65
CA LYS A 185 9.20 -11.91 1.99
C LYS A 185 9.00 -10.71 2.92
N ALA A 186 8.09 -9.79 2.56
CA ALA A 186 7.79 -8.60 3.36
C ALA A 186 7.28 -8.95 4.77
N LEU A 187 6.50 -10.02 4.91
CA LEU A 187 5.99 -10.49 6.21
C LEU A 187 7.02 -11.27 7.04
N SER A 188 8.02 -11.89 6.40
CA SER A 188 9.05 -12.70 7.08
C SER A 188 10.28 -11.91 7.51
N GLU A 189 10.55 -10.78 6.87
CA GLU A 189 11.48 -9.78 7.39
C GLU A 189 10.86 -9.18 8.67
N GLY A 190 11.59 -8.98 9.77
CA GLY A 190 11.10 -8.28 10.98
C GLY A 190 10.00 -8.96 11.83
N LEU A 191 9.53 -8.25 12.87
CA LEU A 191 8.45 -8.73 13.76
C LEU A 191 7.06 -8.61 13.10
N LEU A 192 6.21 -9.62 13.29
CA LEU A 192 4.84 -9.67 12.80
C LEU A 192 3.89 -8.96 13.77
N SER A 193 3.41 -7.77 13.40
CA SER A 193 2.38 -7.02 14.13
C SER A 193 1.16 -6.77 13.25
N ALA A 194 -0.01 -6.54 13.85
CA ALA A 194 -1.24 -6.26 13.11
C ALA A 194 -1.17 -4.97 12.28
N ALA A 195 -0.46 -3.95 12.78
CA ALA A 195 -0.24 -2.69 12.06
C ALA A 195 0.60 -2.92 10.80
N ARG A 196 1.67 -3.70 10.92
CA ARG A 196 2.58 -3.98 9.81
C ARG A 196 1.96 -4.86 8.75
N VAL A 197 1.24 -5.91 9.14
CA VAL A 197 0.45 -6.72 8.21
C VAL A 197 -0.52 -5.82 7.45
N ARG A 198 -1.24 -4.93 8.15
CA ARG A 198 -2.18 -4.00 7.51
C ARG A 198 -1.50 -3.15 6.45
N ALA A 199 -0.37 -2.52 6.77
CA ALA A 199 0.30 -1.64 5.83
C ALA A 199 0.84 -2.38 4.61
N ILE A 200 1.54 -3.50 4.80
CA ILE A 200 2.09 -4.32 3.69
C ILE A 200 0.96 -4.69 2.72
N LEU A 201 -0.14 -5.23 3.24
CA LEU A 201 -1.26 -5.65 2.40
C LEU A 201 -1.96 -4.47 1.74
N THR A 202 -2.09 -3.34 2.43
CA THR A 202 -2.67 -2.10 1.87
C THR A 202 -1.83 -1.60 0.70
N THR A 203 -0.51 -1.51 0.85
CA THR A 203 0.40 -1.08 -0.23
C THR A 203 0.25 -1.99 -1.44
N ILE A 204 0.26 -3.31 -1.24
CA ILE A 204 0.16 -4.28 -2.33
C ILE A 204 -1.17 -4.16 -3.07
N LEU A 205 -2.29 -4.10 -2.33
CA LEU A 205 -3.62 -4.00 -2.92
C LEU A 205 -3.85 -2.66 -3.63
N MET A 206 -3.34 -1.55 -3.09
CA MET A 206 -3.40 -0.23 -3.74
C MET A 206 -2.66 -0.26 -5.07
N LYS A 207 -1.43 -0.76 -5.11
CA LYS A 207 -0.62 -0.85 -6.35
C LYS A 207 -1.26 -1.75 -7.41
N ALA A 208 -1.80 -2.89 -7.01
CA ALA A 208 -2.54 -3.77 -7.92
C ALA A 208 -3.82 -3.10 -8.44
N SER A 209 -4.48 -2.30 -7.60
CA SER A 209 -5.69 -1.56 -7.97
C SER A 209 -5.39 -0.44 -8.95
N GLU A 210 -4.30 0.31 -8.76
CA GLU A 210 -3.81 1.31 -9.72
C GLU A 210 -3.52 0.66 -11.09
N LEU A 211 -2.85 -0.50 -11.13
CA LEU A 211 -2.61 -1.24 -12.36
C LEU A 211 -3.93 -1.71 -13.00
N ALA A 212 -4.85 -2.24 -12.20
CA ALA A 212 -6.16 -2.67 -12.68
C ALA A 212 -7.00 -1.51 -13.26
N GLU A 213 -6.91 -0.31 -12.68
CA GLU A 213 -7.54 0.90 -13.23
C GLU A 213 -6.90 1.32 -14.57
N ALA A 214 -5.58 1.22 -14.68
CA ALA A 214 -4.86 1.51 -15.91
C ALA A 214 -5.15 0.49 -17.02
N THR A 215 -5.49 -0.75 -16.68
CA THR A 215 -5.77 -1.84 -17.63
C THR A 215 -7.13 -2.52 -17.40
N PRO A 216 -8.27 -1.84 -17.67
CA PRO A 216 -9.60 -2.33 -17.30
C PRO A 216 -9.97 -3.71 -17.87
N THR A 217 -9.43 -4.08 -19.03
CA THR A 217 -9.69 -5.36 -19.70
C THR A 217 -9.22 -6.55 -18.86
N ASN A 218 -8.14 -6.37 -18.10
CA ASN A 218 -7.48 -7.43 -17.33
C ASN A 218 -7.59 -7.18 -15.81
N ALA A 219 -8.35 -6.15 -15.42
CA ALA A 219 -8.51 -5.73 -14.02
C ALA A 219 -8.94 -6.86 -13.09
N LYS A 220 -9.85 -7.73 -13.57
CA LYS A 220 -10.32 -8.87 -12.78
C LYS A 220 -9.20 -9.86 -12.47
N ASP A 221 -8.39 -10.20 -13.47
CA ASP A 221 -7.29 -11.16 -13.34
C ASP A 221 -6.18 -10.60 -12.44
N ILE A 222 -5.89 -9.30 -12.54
CA ILE A 222 -4.93 -8.59 -11.67
C ILE A 222 -5.37 -8.62 -10.22
N ILE A 223 -6.62 -8.22 -9.94
CA ILE A 223 -7.15 -8.18 -8.58
C ILE A 223 -7.30 -9.59 -8.01
N HIS A 224 -7.81 -10.54 -8.78
CA HIS A 224 -7.90 -11.95 -8.37
C HIS A 224 -6.53 -12.49 -8.01
N GLY A 225 -5.56 -12.38 -8.91
CA GLY A 225 -4.20 -12.85 -8.70
C GLY A 225 -3.61 -12.26 -7.42
N THR A 226 -3.77 -10.95 -7.21
CA THR A 226 -3.28 -10.25 -6.02
C THR A 226 -3.91 -10.77 -4.73
N VAL A 227 -5.23 -10.86 -4.68
CA VAL A 227 -5.98 -11.27 -3.47
C VAL A 227 -5.65 -12.74 -3.14
N TYR A 228 -5.56 -13.63 -4.13
CA TYR A 228 -5.12 -15.02 -3.94
C TYR A 228 -3.66 -15.11 -3.51
N GLY A 229 -2.76 -14.33 -4.12
CA GLY A 229 -1.33 -14.33 -3.81
C GLY A 229 -1.06 -13.90 -2.37
N ILE A 230 -1.75 -12.87 -1.91
CA ILE A 230 -1.71 -12.44 -0.50
C ILE A 230 -2.19 -13.56 0.42
N ASN A 231 -3.32 -14.22 0.11
CA ASN A 231 -3.84 -15.28 0.96
C ASN A 231 -2.86 -16.47 1.06
N ASP A 232 -2.26 -16.88 -0.06
CA ASP A 232 -1.23 -17.93 -0.08
C ASP A 232 0.00 -17.54 0.75
N ALA A 233 0.42 -16.28 0.68
CA ALA A 233 1.52 -15.74 1.48
C ALA A 233 1.20 -15.72 2.97
N LEU A 234 -0.02 -15.33 3.36
CA LEU A 234 -0.46 -15.38 4.76
C LEU A 234 -0.46 -16.82 5.27
N ILE A 235 -1.03 -17.77 4.52
CA ILE A 235 -1.06 -19.18 4.89
C ILE A 235 0.36 -19.74 5.07
N SER A 236 1.27 -19.48 4.12
CA SER A 236 2.65 -19.95 4.19
C SER A 236 3.44 -19.31 5.33
N THR A 237 3.22 -18.03 5.62
CA THR A 237 3.84 -17.33 6.75
C THR A 237 3.36 -17.91 8.08
N VAL A 238 2.07 -18.19 8.23
CA VAL A 238 1.54 -18.85 9.45
C VAL A 238 2.05 -20.28 9.58
N LYS A 239 2.21 -21.03 8.48
CA LYS A 239 2.84 -22.37 8.47
C LYS A 239 4.28 -22.30 8.99
N GLN A 240 5.09 -21.38 8.46
CA GLN A 240 6.47 -21.18 8.89
C GLN A 240 6.55 -20.78 10.36
N LEU A 241 5.66 -19.89 10.81
CA LEU A 241 5.58 -19.49 12.21
C LEU A 241 5.24 -20.68 13.12
N LYS A 242 4.30 -21.53 12.72
CA LYS A 242 3.96 -22.77 13.43
C LYS A 242 5.17 -23.72 13.54
N GLU A 243 5.96 -23.84 12.47
CA GLU A 243 7.21 -24.61 12.49
C GLU A 243 8.23 -24.01 13.45
N GLN A 244 8.47 -22.69 13.37
CA GLN A 244 9.36 -21.98 14.30
C GLN A 244 8.92 -22.18 15.76
N LEU A 245 7.60 -22.12 16.03
CA LEU A 245 7.05 -22.40 17.36
C LEU A 245 7.33 -23.84 17.81
N ASN A 246 7.25 -24.83 16.92
CA ASN A 246 7.57 -26.22 17.25
C ASN A 246 9.05 -26.39 17.64
N PHE A 247 9.97 -25.74 16.91
CA PHE A 247 11.41 -25.87 17.12
C PHE A 247 12.01 -24.85 18.09
N ALA A 248 11.23 -23.90 18.60
CA ALA A 248 11.68 -22.96 19.62
C ALA A 248 12.19 -23.71 20.87
N PRO A 249 13.39 -23.38 21.40
CA PRO A 249 13.95 -23.98 22.62
C PRO A 249 12.94 -23.91 23.78
N GLU A 250 12.98 -24.84 24.74
CA GLU A 250 12.08 -24.80 25.91
C GLU A 250 12.35 -23.57 26.80
N GLU A 251 13.58 -23.05 26.78
CA GLU A 251 14.03 -21.88 27.53
C GLU A 251 13.76 -20.56 26.76
N ILE A 252 12.49 -20.23 26.58
CA ILE A 252 12.10 -18.94 25.97
C ILE A 252 12.24 -17.85 27.03
N LYS A 253 13.04 -16.81 26.74
CA LYS A 253 13.18 -15.64 27.62
C LYS A 253 11.82 -14.96 27.83
N THR A 254 11.56 -14.48 29.04
CA THR A 254 10.32 -13.75 29.40
C THR A 254 10.05 -12.53 28.51
N SER A 255 11.08 -11.91 27.91
CA SER A 255 10.93 -10.81 26.95
C SER A 255 10.17 -11.21 25.68
N HIS A 256 10.14 -12.49 25.32
CA HIS A 256 9.44 -12.95 24.12
C HIS A 256 7.96 -13.26 24.37
N VAL A 257 7.50 -13.34 25.63
CA VAL A 257 6.11 -13.69 25.98
C VAL A 257 5.10 -12.67 25.44
N ALA A 258 5.42 -11.37 25.52
CA ALA A 258 4.57 -10.29 25.01
C ALA A 258 4.34 -10.42 23.48
N ASN A 259 5.40 -10.78 22.74
CA ASN A 259 5.34 -10.97 21.29
C ASN A 259 4.42 -12.15 20.91
N TRP A 260 4.27 -13.14 21.80
CA TRP A 260 3.43 -14.31 21.55
C TRP A 260 1.95 -14.01 21.81
N GLU A 261 1.65 -13.19 22.82
CA GLU A 261 0.28 -12.72 23.08
C GLU A 261 -0.23 -11.82 21.96
N GLU A 262 0.63 -10.93 21.44
CA GLU A 262 0.32 -10.08 20.30
C GLU A 262 0.10 -10.89 19.02
N LEU A 263 0.94 -11.89 18.77
CA LEU A 263 0.80 -12.83 17.67
C LEU A 263 -0.51 -13.63 17.76
N ILE A 264 -0.87 -14.13 18.95
CA ILE A 264 -2.16 -14.82 19.17
C ILE A 264 -3.31 -13.87 18.84
N LYS A 265 -3.27 -12.63 19.33
CA LYS A 265 -4.30 -11.62 19.10
C LYS A 265 -4.45 -11.29 17.61
N MET A 266 -3.33 -11.15 16.90
CA MET A 266 -3.30 -10.92 15.46
C MET A 266 -3.90 -12.09 14.68
N LEU A 267 -3.43 -13.32 14.92
CA LEU A 267 -3.93 -14.52 14.24
C LEU A 267 -5.41 -14.75 14.48
N SER A 268 -5.90 -14.45 15.69
CA SER A 268 -7.32 -14.60 16.07
C SER A 268 -8.26 -13.67 15.30
N ARG A 269 -7.74 -12.57 14.76
CA ARG A 269 -8.49 -11.56 14.00
C ARG A 269 -8.02 -11.44 12.56
N SER A 270 -7.31 -12.46 12.05
CA SER A 270 -6.69 -12.41 10.71
C SER A 270 -7.72 -12.31 9.59
N ASP A 271 -8.90 -12.93 9.73
CA ASP A 271 -10.01 -12.84 8.78
C ASP A 271 -10.70 -11.47 8.82
N GLU A 272 -10.93 -10.92 10.01
CA GLU A 272 -11.45 -9.55 10.20
C GLU A 272 -10.49 -8.50 9.63
N LEU A 273 -9.22 -8.57 10.01
CA LEU A 273 -8.19 -7.62 9.60
C LEU A 273 -8.04 -7.59 8.08
N TYR A 274 -8.09 -8.75 7.44
CA TYR A 274 -8.05 -8.83 5.98
C TYR A 274 -9.25 -8.18 5.30
N LYS A 275 -10.47 -8.44 5.81
CA LYS A 275 -11.68 -7.80 5.27
C LYS A 275 -11.65 -6.29 5.44
N GLU A 276 -11.26 -5.81 6.62
CA GLU A 276 -11.12 -4.37 6.89
C GLU A 276 -10.12 -3.71 5.93
N ILE A 277 -9.03 -4.39 5.55
CA ILE A 277 -8.06 -3.87 4.58
C ILE A 277 -8.67 -3.78 3.19
N ILE A 278 -9.36 -4.83 2.74
CA ILE A 278 -10.01 -4.81 1.42
C ILE A 278 -11.07 -3.72 1.37
N ASP A 279 -11.91 -3.58 2.40
CA ASP A 279 -12.95 -2.55 2.45
C ASP A 279 -12.35 -1.14 2.42
N ASP A 280 -11.25 -0.91 3.18
CA ASP A 280 -10.54 0.37 3.17
C ASP A 280 -9.93 0.68 1.80
N VAL A 281 -9.27 -0.29 1.15
CA VAL A 281 -8.71 -0.12 -0.20
C VAL A 281 -9.82 0.10 -1.23
N ALA A 282 -10.89 -0.69 -1.18
CA ALA A 282 -12.02 -0.55 -2.10
C ALA A 282 -12.66 0.85 -2.01
N SER A 283 -12.78 1.41 -0.79
CA SER A 283 -13.33 2.76 -0.58
C SER A 283 -12.49 3.90 -1.19
N LYS A 284 -11.21 3.64 -1.48
CA LYS A 284 -10.26 4.61 -2.04
C LYS A 284 -10.09 4.51 -3.55
N ASN A 285 -10.69 3.50 -4.18
CA ASN A 285 -10.58 3.26 -5.63
C ASN A 285 -11.88 3.61 -6.36
N SER A 286 -11.85 3.60 -7.70
CA SER A 286 -13.04 3.76 -8.52
C SER A 286 -14.11 2.71 -8.22
N THR A 287 -15.38 3.03 -8.50
CA THR A 287 -16.51 2.09 -8.31
C THR A 287 -16.26 0.75 -9.02
N PHE A 288 -15.64 0.78 -10.20
CA PHE A 288 -15.30 -0.42 -10.97
C PHE A 288 -14.34 -1.34 -10.21
N VAL A 289 -13.19 -0.83 -9.74
CA VAL A 289 -12.21 -1.64 -9.00
C VAL A 289 -12.73 -2.01 -7.60
N SER A 290 -13.45 -1.10 -6.95
CA SER A 290 -14.14 -1.37 -5.68
C SER A 290 -15.08 -2.58 -5.77
N GLU A 291 -15.86 -2.69 -6.85
CA GLU A 291 -16.76 -3.83 -7.06
C GLU A 291 -15.98 -5.13 -7.25
N ILE A 292 -14.91 -5.11 -8.04
CA ILE A 292 -14.06 -6.29 -8.27
C ILE A 292 -13.41 -6.74 -6.95
N LEU A 293 -12.75 -5.85 -6.20
CA LEU A 293 -12.14 -6.14 -4.90
C LEU A 293 -13.13 -6.79 -3.92
N THR A 294 -14.32 -6.19 -3.80
CA THR A 294 -15.36 -6.68 -2.88
C THR A 294 -15.89 -8.05 -3.31
N GLN A 295 -16.05 -8.28 -4.61
CA GLN A 295 -16.45 -9.58 -5.14
C GLN A 295 -15.38 -10.65 -4.91
N SER A 296 -14.11 -10.33 -5.18
CA SER A 296 -12.98 -11.24 -4.94
C SER A 296 -12.86 -11.62 -3.47
N ALA A 297 -13.04 -10.66 -2.55
CA ALA A 297 -13.06 -10.94 -1.10
C ALA A 297 -14.16 -11.94 -0.69
N ASN A 298 -15.34 -11.82 -1.30
CA ASN A 298 -16.48 -12.70 -1.03
C ASN A 298 -16.28 -14.11 -1.59
N VAL A 299 -15.70 -14.24 -2.80
CA VAL A 299 -15.39 -15.53 -3.43
C VAL A 299 -14.29 -16.28 -2.67
N ILE A 300 -13.36 -15.55 -2.05
CA ILE A 300 -12.21 -16.12 -1.31
C ILE A 300 -12.58 -16.54 0.12
N GLY A 301 -13.81 -16.31 0.57
CA GLY A 301 -14.32 -16.74 1.87
C GLY A 301 -14.09 -18.24 2.18
N ASP A 302 -14.05 -19.10 1.16
CA ASP A 302 -13.76 -20.53 1.31
C ASP A 302 -12.25 -20.83 1.49
N ASN A 303 -11.36 -20.06 0.86
CA ASN A 303 -9.90 -20.18 1.07
C ASN A 303 -9.43 -19.50 2.38
N PHE A 304 -10.23 -18.61 2.96
CA PHE A 304 -10.07 -18.14 4.34
C PHE A 304 -10.23 -19.27 5.35
N ALA A 305 -10.91 -20.37 5.00
CA ALA A 305 -11.04 -21.51 5.89
C ALA A 305 -9.68 -22.16 6.20
N GLU A 306 -8.77 -22.23 5.24
CA GLU A 306 -7.42 -22.76 5.49
C GLU A 306 -6.61 -21.82 6.37
N LEU A 307 -6.60 -20.52 6.06
CA LEU A 307 -5.92 -19.51 6.89
C LEU A 307 -6.45 -19.56 8.34
N LYS A 308 -7.77 -19.60 8.51
CA LYS A 308 -8.42 -19.70 9.83
C LYS A 308 -8.04 -20.98 10.55
N ARG A 309 -8.04 -22.12 9.85
CA ARG A 309 -7.64 -23.42 10.43
C ARG A 309 -6.19 -23.38 10.90
N ILE A 310 -5.26 -22.93 10.06
CA ILE A 310 -3.83 -22.92 10.41
C ILE A 310 -3.51 -21.87 11.48
N SER A 311 -4.19 -20.70 11.47
CA SER A 311 -4.12 -19.71 12.53
C SER A 311 -4.56 -20.30 13.87
N ASN A 312 -5.68 -21.01 13.92
CA ASN A 312 -6.15 -21.67 15.14
C ASN A 312 -5.18 -22.74 15.66
N GLU A 313 -4.66 -23.60 14.78
CA GLU A 313 -3.65 -24.59 15.17
C GLU A 313 -2.37 -23.95 15.73
N THR A 314 -1.96 -22.83 15.15
CA THR A 314 -0.78 -22.07 15.57
C THR A 314 -1.03 -21.38 16.92
N ILE A 315 -2.23 -20.81 17.13
CA ILE A 315 -2.66 -20.23 18.41
C ILE A 315 -2.66 -21.29 19.52
N GLU A 316 -3.21 -22.47 19.28
CA GLU A 316 -3.24 -23.53 20.30
C GLU A 316 -1.83 -24.02 20.66
N LEU A 317 -0.93 -24.13 19.68
CA LEU A 317 0.47 -24.41 19.92
C LEU A 317 1.15 -23.32 20.77
N ALA A 318 0.93 -22.05 20.42
CA ALA A 318 1.47 -20.90 21.13
C ALA A 318 0.98 -20.86 22.59
N LYS A 319 -0.33 -21.02 22.82
CA LYS A 319 -0.94 -21.11 24.17
C LYS A 319 -0.37 -22.25 25.00
N LYS A 320 -0.18 -23.43 24.41
CA LYS A 320 0.41 -24.59 25.09
C LYS A 320 1.82 -24.29 25.57
N LYS A 321 2.65 -23.69 24.72
CA LYS A 321 4.02 -23.28 25.07
C LYS A 321 4.04 -22.15 26.12
N LEU A 322 3.20 -21.13 25.99
CA LEU A 322 3.03 -20.08 27.02
C LEU A 322 2.66 -20.66 28.40
N THR A 323 1.77 -21.66 28.42
CA THR A 323 1.37 -22.33 29.67
C THR A 323 2.52 -23.11 30.29
N LEU A 324 3.38 -23.75 29.49
CA LEU A 324 4.58 -24.43 29.97
C LEU A 324 5.57 -23.43 30.57
N LEU A 325 5.84 -22.32 29.88
CA LEU A 325 6.71 -21.25 30.38
C LEU A 325 6.19 -20.65 31.70
N ALA A 326 4.87 -20.41 31.80
CA ALA A 326 4.26 -19.91 33.04
C ALA A 326 4.42 -20.90 34.20
N LYS A 327 4.31 -22.21 33.95
CA LYS A 327 4.55 -23.26 34.95
C LYS A 327 6.02 -23.31 35.38
N GLU A 328 6.95 -23.24 34.44
CA GLU A 328 8.39 -23.24 34.72
C GLU A 328 8.83 -22.00 35.52
N ALA A 329 8.31 -20.81 35.15
CA ALA A 329 8.55 -19.58 35.88
C ALA A 329 8.00 -19.64 37.31
N ALA A 330 6.82 -20.26 37.51
CA ALA A 330 6.24 -20.47 38.82
C ALA A 330 7.06 -21.44 39.69
N ILE A 331 7.59 -22.52 39.08
CA ILE A 331 8.47 -23.48 39.76
C ILE A 331 9.79 -22.82 40.16
N LYS A 332 10.49 -22.15 39.23
CA LYS A 332 11.73 -21.41 39.53
C LYS A 332 11.51 -20.32 40.58
N GLY A 333 10.39 -19.60 40.51
CA GLY A 333 10.01 -18.59 41.50
C GLY A 333 9.75 -19.20 42.89
N ALA A 334 9.13 -20.38 42.95
CA ALA A 334 8.93 -21.11 44.20
C ALA A 334 10.26 -21.63 44.78
N GLU A 335 11.15 -22.16 43.96
CA GLU A 335 12.49 -22.61 44.36
C GLU A 335 13.35 -21.46 44.88
N ILE A 336 13.37 -20.30 44.19
CA ILE A 336 14.08 -19.10 44.64
C ILE A 336 13.49 -18.60 45.96
N LYS A 337 12.16 -18.57 46.11
CA LYS A 337 11.49 -18.19 47.36
C LYS A 337 11.84 -19.15 48.49
N GLU A 338 11.89 -20.46 48.23
CA GLU A 338 12.28 -21.46 49.21
C GLU A 338 13.76 -21.32 49.62
N GLN A 339 14.66 -21.07 48.65
CA GLN A 339 16.08 -20.79 48.90
C GLN A 339 16.25 -19.53 49.76
N LEU A 340 15.60 -18.41 49.40
CA LEU A 340 15.61 -17.17 50.18
C LEU A 340 15.04 -17.38 51.59
N THR A 341 13.98 -18.17 51.74
CA THR A 341 13.37 -18.46 53.05
C THR A 341 14.29 -19.36 53.90
N SER A 342 14.94 -20.34 53.29
CA SER A 342 15.94 -21.21 53.91
C SER A 342 17.18 -20.43 54.35
N GLU A 343 17.65 -19.51 53.51
CA GLU A 343 18.79 -18.65 53.78
C GLU A 343 18.48 -17.62 54.87
N ALA A 344 17.30 -17.00 54.84
CA ALA A 344 16.79 -16.14 55.91
C ALA A 344 16.66 -16.89 57.26
N LYS A 345 16.19 -18.14 57.26
CA LYS A 345 16.17 -19.01 58.47
C LYS A 345 17.59 -19.31 58.98
N LYS A 346 18.55 -19.58 58.08
CA LYS A 346 19.97 -19.79 58.44
C LYS A 346 20.62 -18.52 59.00
N LEU A 347 20.30 -17.35 58.44
CA LEU A 347 20.76 -16.05 58.93
C LEU A 347 20.14 -15.72 60.30
N GLY A 348 18.84 -15.93 60.47
CA GLY A 348 18.14 -15.73 61.76
C GLY A 348 18.68 -16.62 62.87
N THR A 349 18.93 -17.91 62.59
CA THR A 349 19.54 -18.83 63.57
C THR A 349 20.99 -18.47 63.91
N LYS A 350 21.78 -17.98 62.95
CA LYS A 350 23.13 -17.45 63.22
C LYS A 350 23.10 -16.18 64.07
N ALA A 351 22.19 -15.25 63.77
CA ALA A 351 22.01 -14.01 64.53
C ALA A 351 21.58 -14.30 65.98
N TRP A 352 20.64 -15.21 66.18
CA TRP A 352 20.20 -15.64 67.50
C TRP A 352 21.31 -16.33 68.31
N LYS A 353 22.08 -17.23 67.70
CA LYS A 353 23.26 -17.85 68.34
C LYS A 353 24.32 -16.81 68.73
N LYS A 354 24.51 -15.77 67.91
CA LYS A 354 25.43 -14.67 68.21
C LYS A 354 24.92 -13.80 69.36
N ALA A 355 23.61 -13.52 69.40
CA ALA A 355 22.96 -12.80 70.49
C ALA A 355 23.04 -13.56 71.83
N ILE A 356 22.83 -14.88 71.82
CA ILE A 356 23.00 -15.74 73.01
C ILE A 356 24.44 -15.67 73.52
N LYS A 357 25.44 -15.84 72.63
CA LYS A 357 26.86 -15.73 73.01
C LYS A 357 27.23 -14.36 73.57
N MET A 358 26.64 -13.28 73.02
CA MET A 358 26.84 -11.93 73.55
C MET A 358 26.20 -11.75 74.92
N ALA A 359 24.99 -12.28 75.14
CA ALA A 359 24.31 -12.23 76.42
C ALA A 359 25.05 -13.03 77.51
N GLU A 360 25.59 -14.20 77.17
CA GLU A 360 26.43 -15.01 78.05
C GLU A 360 27.76 -14.31 78.39
N ALA A 361 28.39 -13.65 77.41
CA ALA A 361 29.60 -12.85 77.62
C ALA A 361 29.35 -11.61 78.49
N TYR A 362 28.15 -11.03 78.42
CA TYR A 362 27.73 -9.90 79.25
C TYR A 362 27.47 -10.34 80.71
N LYS A 363 26.83 -11.50 80.90
CA LYS A 363 26.60 -12.10 82.22
C LYS A 363 27.92 -12.42 82.94
N ASN A 364 28.88 -13.00 82.22
CA ASN A 364 30.22 -13.29 82.75
C ASN A 364 31.08 -12.05 83.07
N LYS A 365 30.68 -10.85 82.60
CA LYS A 365 31.31 -9.57 82.96
C LYS A 365 30.67 -8.89 84.17
N ILE A 366 29.45 -9.29 84.54
CA ILE A 366 28.72 -8.75 85.70
C ILE A 366 29.02 -9.59 86.96
N ASP A 367 29.37 -10.87 86.80
CA ASP A 367 29.75 -11.78 87.89
C ASP A 367 31.27 -11.77 88.23
N LYS A 368 32.02 -10.78 87.74
CA LYS A 368 33.41 -10.47 88.12
C LYS A 368 33.47 -9.07 88.71
#